data_AF-A0A2U3QEB6-F1
#
_entry.id   AF-A0A2U3QEB6-F1
#
_cell.length_a   1.000
_cell.length_b   1.000
_cell.length_c   1.000
_cell.angle_alpha   90.00
_cell.angle_beta   90.00
_cell.angle_gamma   90.00
#
_symmetry.space_group_name_H-M   'P 1'
#
loop_
_entity.id
_entity.type
_entity.pdbx_description
1 polymer ?
#
loop_
_entity_poly.entity_id
_entity_poly.type
_entity_poly.pdbx_seq_one_letter_code
_entity_poly.pdbx_strand_id
1 'polypeptide(L)'
;MAFVHEKLYLSKNLSKIDFNDYLTTLISNLYRSYSVSPARVVLRLDVEDVFLGIDTAIPCGLVVDELITNSLKYAFPGERKGEAHVMLRKAGEDEKRERLYELTVEDNGVGIPREVDMGGANTLGLYLVSTLVEHQLRGYIDLKREGGTKFFIRLKELKYKGRI
;
A
#
# COMPACT_ATOMS: atom_id res chain seq x y z
N MET A 1 12.67 -8.24 2.27
CA MET A 1 11.99 -7.06 2.85
C MET A 1 12.97 -6.27 3.71
N ALA A 2 13.53 -5.16 3.19
CA ALA A 2 14.34 -4.17 3.94
C ALA A 2 14.96 -3.08 3.02
N PHE A 3 15.28 -3.41 1.78
CA PHE A 3 16.20 -2.59 0.96
C PHE A 3 15.67 -1.19 0.60
N VAL A 4 14.35 -1.06 0.38
CA VAL A 4 13.73 0.22 0.05
C VAL A 4 13.65 1.14 1.27
N HIS A 5 13.43 0.58 2.48
CA HIS A 5 13.40 1.35 3.73
C HIS A 5 14.77 1.92 4.09
N GLU A 6 15.83 1.15 3.87
CA GLU A 6 17.20 1.59 4.15
C GLU A 6 17.63 2.74 3.22
N LYS A 7 17.30 2.65 1.92
CA LYS A 7 17.58 3.73 0.95
C LYS A 7 16.86 5.04 1.28
N LEU A 8 15.62 4.98 1.77
CA LEU A 8 14.89 6.17 2.20
C LEU A 8 15.51 6.82 3.43
N TYR A 9 15.97 6.01 4.40
CA TYR A 9 16.58 6.51 5.64
C TYR A 9 17.96 7.18 5.41
N LEU A 10 18.71 6.72 4.41
CA LEU A 10 20.03 7.27 4.07
C LEU A 10 19.97 8.57 3.24
N SER A 11 18.81 8.95 2.72
CA SER A 11 18.63 10.22 2.02
C SER A 11 18.47 11.36 3.03
N LYS A 12 19.59 11.95 3.46
CA LYS A 12 19.68 13.03 4.46
C LYS A 12 19.00 14.36 4.07
N ASN A 13 18.21 14.44 3.01
CA ASN A 13 17.69 15.71 2.47
C ASN A 13 16.20 15.75 2.06
N LEU A 14 15.40 14.72 2.29
CA LEU A 14 14.03 14.67 1.77
C LEU A 14 12.98 14.87 2.87
N SER A 15 12.55 16.12 3.07
CA SER A 15 11.35 16.43 3.90
C SER A 15 10.07 15.87 3.28
N LYS A 16 10.08 15.56 1.98
CA LYS A 16 8.99 14.90 1.25
C LYS A 16 9.53 13.92 0.21
N ILE A 17 8.84 12.80 0.05
CA ILE A 17 9.11 11.72 -0.90
C ILE A 17 8.06 11.83 -2.02
N ASP A 18 8.52 11.84 -3.28
CA ASP A 18 7.64 11.57 -4.42
C ASP A 18 7.14 10.12 -4.30
N PHE A 19 5.85 9.99 -4.00
CA PHE A 19 5.28 8.68 -3.70
C PHE A 19 5.05 7.83 -4.95
N ASN A 20 4.92 8.46 -6.12
CA ASN A 20 4.80 7.74 -7.38
C ASN A 20 6.11 7.03 -7.74
N ASP A 21 7.23 7.76 -7.70
CA ASP A 21 8.56 7.20 -7.94
C ASP A 21 8.91 6.10 -6.93
N TYR A 22 8.51 6.32 -5.68
CA TYR A 22 8.69 5.36 -4.61
C TYR A 22 7.92 4.06 -4.86
N LEU A 23 6.63 4.13 -5.18
CA LEU A 23 5.81 2.95 -5.48
C LEU A 23 6.26 2.23 -6.75
N THR A 24 6.70 2.97 -7.78
CA THR A 24 7.26 2.41 -9.01
C THR A 24 8.49 1.55 -8.72
N THR A 25 9.37 2.04 -7.84
CA THR A 25 10.56 1.30 -7.39
C THR A 25 10.18 0.06 -6.58
N LEU A 26 9.20 0.20 -5.68
CA LEU A 26 8.70 -0.88 -4.82
C LEU A 26 8.13 -2.03 -5.66
N ILE A 27 7.22 -1.73 -6.59
CA ILE A 27 6.60 -2.74 -7.47
C ILE A 27 7.61 -3.42 -8.39
N SER A 28 8.57 -2.67 -8.93
CA SER A 28 9.66 -3.25 -9.73
C SER A 28 10.48 -4.28 -8.94
N ASN A 29 10.64 -4.07 -7.63
CA ASN A 29 11.34 -5.01 -6.75
C ASN A 29 10.46 -6.21 -6.38
N LEU A 30 9.15 -6.03 -6.25
CA LEU A 30 8.21 -7.13 -6.02
C LEU A 30 8.20 -8.12 -7.19
N TYR A 31 8.15 -7.63 -8.43
CA TYR A 31 8.26 -8.49 -9.62
C TYR A 31 9.51 -9.36 -9.61
N ARG A 32 10.67 -8.76 -9.31
CA ARG A 32 11.95 -9.47 -9.21
C ARG A 32 11.95 -10.50 -8.06
N SER A 33 11.40 -10.14 -6.91
CA SER A 33 11.45 -10.98 -5.70
C SER A 33 10.56 -12.22 -5.80
N TYR A 34 9.39 -12.09 -6.44
CA TYR A 34 8.41 -13.17 -6.53
C TYR A 34 8.49 -13.97 -7.85
N SER A 35 9.43 -13.63 -8.74
CA SER A 35 9.58 -14.27 -10.05
C SER A 35 8.28 -14.33 -10.85
N VAL A 36 7.39 -13.36 -10.64
CA VAL A 36 6.11 -13.27 -11.37
C VAL A 36 6.38 -12.57 -12.69
N SER A 37 5.99 -13.21 -13.79
CA SER A 37 6.07 -12.57 -15.11
C SER A 37 5.02 -11.46 -15.22
N PRO A 38 5.38 -10.25 -15.67
CA PRO A 38 4.41 -9.20 -16.02
C PRO A 38 3.40 -9.64 -17.09
N ALA A 39 3.73 -10.66 -17.90
CA ALA A 39 2.81 -11.24 -18.89
C ALA A 39 1.74 -12.14 -18.25
N ARG A 40 1.91 -12.54 -16.99
CA ARG A 40 0.93 -13.33 -16.22
C ARG A 40 0.08 -12.42 -15.33
N VAL A 41 0.73 -11.65 -14.46
CA VAL A 41 0.03 -10.71 -13.57
C VAL A 41 0.51 -9.30 -13.84
N VAL A 42 -0.41 -8.45 -14.30
CA VAL A 42 -0.14 -7.04 -14.57
C VAL A 42 -0.30 -6.26 -13.27
N LEU A 43 0.68 -5.44 -12.91
CA LEU A 43 0.60 -4.51 -11.79
C LEU A 43 0.46 -3.10 -12.37
N ARG A 44 -0.70 -2.48 -12.14
CA ARG A 44 -0.97 -1.11 -12.56
C ARG A 44 -0.75 -0.15 -11.40
N LEU A 45 -0.16 0.99 -11.71
CA LEU A 45 -0.03 2.13 -10.82
C LEU A 45 -0.81 3.29 -11.40
N ASP A 46 -1.69 3.87 -10.59
CA ASP A 46 -2.41 5.09 -10.93
C ASP A 46 -2.38 6.03 -9.72
N VAL A 47 -1.27 6.75 -9.63
CA VAL A 47 -0.90 7.58 -8.48
C VAL A 47 -0.91 9.03 -8.93
N GLU A 48 -1.68 9.87 -8.25
CA GLU A 48 -1.59 11.32 -8.44
C GLU A 48 -0.22 11.85 -8.00
N ASP A 49 0.14 13.05 -8.49
CA ASP A 49 1.34 13.76 -8.05
C ASP A 49 1.24 14.11 -6.54
N VAL A 50 1.80 13.23 -5.71
CA VAL A 50 1.67 13.21 -4.25
C VAL A 50 3.05 13.10 -3.61
N PHE A 51 3.36 14.11 -2.80
CA PHE A 51 4.59 14.21 -2.03
C PHE A 51 4.31 14.00 -0.54
N LEU A 52 4.69 12.84 -0.01
CA LEU A 52 4.43 12.47 1.39
C LEU A 52 5.65 12.71 2.27
N GLY A 53 5.45 13.18 3.50
CA GLY A 53 6.50 13.17 4.52
C GLY A 53 6.95 11.74 4.84
N ILE A 54 8.19 11.57 5.29
CA ILE A 54 8.78 10.24 5.59
C ILE A 54 7.90 9.42 6.54
N ASP A 55 7.37 10.07 7.58
CA ASP A 55 6.50 9.45 8.59
C ASP A 55 5.18 8.91 8.01
N THR A 56 4.78 9.36 6.82
CA THR A 56 3.60 8.85 6.08
C THR A 56 4.02 7.89 4.96
N ALA A 57 5.08 8.23 4.21
CA ALA A 57 5.52 7.46 3.05
C ALA A 57 5.97 6.05 3.43
N ILE A 58 6.73 5.89 4.51
CA ILE A 58 7.22 4.58 4.95
C ILE A 58 6.08 3.64 5.32
N PRO A 59 5.17 3.99 6.27
CA PRO A 59 4.07 3.10 6.61
C PRO A 59 3.12 2.86 5.43
N CYS A 60 2.86 3.87 4.60
CA CYS A 60 2.05 3.69 3.39
C CYS A 60 2.71 2.71 2.40
N GLY A 61 4.02 2.79 2.22
CA GLY A 61 4.80 1.85 1.41
C GLY A 61 4.71 0.41 1.89
N LEU A 62 4.87 0.20 3.20
CA LEU A 62 4.74 -1.13 3.82
C LEU A 62 3.35 -1.72 3.62
N VAL A 63 2.31 -0.89 3.74
CA VAL A 63 0.94 -1.32 3.48
C VAL A 63 0.78 -1.79 2.03
N VAL A 64 1.26 -1.02 1.06
CA VAL A 64 1.20 -1.43 -0.35
C VAL A 64 2.02 -2.70 -0.61
N ASP A 65 3.22 -2.80 -0.04
CA ASP A 65 4.11 -3.96 -0.19
C ASP A 65 3.44 -5.26 0.27
N GLU A 66 2.82 -5.23 1.45
CA GLU A 66 2.15 -6.37 2.04
C GLU A 66 0.88 -6.76 1.26
N LEU A 67 0.06 -5.77 0.88
CA LEU A 67 -1.17 -6.02 0.15
C LEU A 67 -0.90 -6.57 -1.26
N ILE A 68 0.05 -5.99 -2.02
CA ILE A 68 0.43 -6.51 -3.33
C ILE A 68 1.10 -7.87 -3.21
N THR A 69 1.95 -8.08 -2.20
CA THR A 69 2.53 -9.39 -1.91
C THR A 69 1.44 -10.44 -1.71
N ASN A 70 0.39 -10.13 -0.97
CA ASN A 70 -0.72 -11.04 -0.74
C ASN A 70 -1.50 -11.33 -2.02
N SER A 71 -1.75 -10.33 -2.87
CA SER A 71 -2.36 -10.54 -4.19
C SER A 71 -1.49 -11.45 -5.06
N LEU A 72 -0.18 -11.23 -5.13
CA LEU A 72 0.74 -12.06 -5.93
C LEU A 72 0.83 -13.51 -5.44
N LYS A 73 0.81 -13.72 -4.11
CA LYS A 73 0.91 -15.05 -3.51
C LYS A 73 -0.38 -15.86 -3.60
N TYR A 74 -1.52 -15.22 -3.35
CA TYR A 74 -2.76 -15.93 -3.07
C TYR A 74 -3.86 -15.69 -4.09
N ALA A 75 -3.91 -14.52 -4.74
CA ALA A 75 -5.01 -14.17 -5.64
C ALA A 75 -4.92 -14.86 -7.01
N PHE A 76 -3.72 -15.27 -7.44
CA PHE A 76 -3.46 -15.86 -8.76
C PHE A 76 -2.78 -17.24 -8.68
N PRO A 77 -3.48 -18.27 -8.18
CA PRO A 77 -2.91 -19.61 -8.02
C PRO A 77 -2.58 -20.26 -9.38
N GLY A 78 -1.50 -21.05 -9.40
CA GLY A 78 -0.99 -21.69 -10.61
C GLY A 78 -0.62 -20.69 -11.71
N GLU A 79 -1.08 -20.95 -12.93
CA GLU A 79 -0.85 -20.09 -14.10
C GLU A 79 -1.97 -19.08 -14.36
N ARG A 80 -2.81 -18.79 -13.36
CA ARG A 80 -3.89 -17.81 -13.50
C ARG A 80 -3.29 -16.45 -13.87
N LYS A 81 -3.83 -15.87 -14.95
CA LYS A 81 -3.56 -14.49 -15.34
C LYS A 81 -4.49 -13.54 -14.63
N GLY A 82 -4.04 -12.31 -14.45
CA GLY A 82 -4.86 -11.27 -13.85
C GLY A 82 -4.12 -9.96 -13.69
N GLU A 83 -4.68 -9.12 -12.85
CA GLU A 83 -4.23 -7.76 -12.63
C GLU A 83 -4.40 -7.38 -11.16
N ALA A 84 -3.42 -6.68 -10.62
CA ALA A 84 -3.59 -5.90 -9.41
C ALA A 84 -3.30 -4.43 -9.70
N HIS A 85 -3.98 -3.55 -8.99
CA HIS A 85 -4.02 -2.13 -9.24
C HIS A 85 -3.84 -1.37 -7.93
N VAL A 86 -2.88 -0.45 -7.89
CA VAL A 86 -2.71 0.51 -6.81
C VAL A 86 -3.12 1.89 -7.31
N MET A 87 -4.08 2.49 -6.63
CA MET A 87 -4.54 3.85 -6.90
C MET A 87 -4.29 4.72 -5.67
N LEU A 88 -3.75 5.92 -5.88
CA LEU A 88 -3.62 6.93 -4.83
C LEU A 88 -4.16 8.27 -5.30
N ARG A 89 -5.14 8.80 -4.56
CA ARG A 89 -5.85 10.05 -4.86
C ARG A 89 -5.82 11.02 -3.70
N LYS A 90 -5.80 12.32 -3.98
CA LYS A 90 -6.08 13.37 -2.98
C LYS A 90 -7.56 13.35 -2.64
N ALA A 91 -7.89 13.42 -1.35
CA ALA A 91 -9.25 13.37 -0.84
C ALA A 91 -9.64 14.62 -0.04
N GLY A 92 -9.00 15.76 -0.34
CA GLY A 92 -9.24 17.04 0.32
C GLY A 92 -8.53 17.17 1.66
N GLU A 93 -9.18 17.83 2.60
CA GLU A 93 -8.66 18.07 3.96
C GLU A 93 -9.75 17.74 4.99
N ASP A 94 -9.34 17.35 6.19
CA ASP A 94 -10.26 17.17 7.32
C ASP A 94 -10.57 18.49 8.04
N GLU A 95 -11.41 18.43 9.08
CA GLU A 95 -11.78 19.59 9.91
C GLU A 95 -10.58 20.32 10.54
N LYS A 96 -9.44 19.64 10.69
CA LYS A 96 -8.19 20.18 11.25
C LYS A 96 -7.23 20.67 10.17
N ARG A 97 -7.65 20.73 8.90
CA ARG A 97 -6.82 21.06 7.74
C ARG A 97 -5.60 20.14 7.60
N GLU A 98 -5.80 18.87 7.92
CA GLU A 98 -4.87 17.79 7.60
C GLU A 98 -5.26 17.21 6.23
N ARG A 99 -4.28 17.07 5.33
CA ARG A 99 -4.52 16.53 3.99
C ARG A 99 -4.93 15.08 4.08
N LEU A 100 -5.94 14.70 3.32
CA LEU A 100 -6.44 13.35 3.21
C LEU A 100 -6.05 12.73 1.89
N TYR A 101 -5.75 11.44 1.92
CA TYR A 101 -5.51 10.63 0.74
C TYR A 101 -6.35 9.36 0.78
N GLU A 102 -6.69 8.88 -0.41
CA GLU A 102 -7.35 7.59 -0.62
C GLU A 102 -6.41 6.67 -1.37
N LEU A 103 -5.98 5.61 -0.70
CA LEU A 103 -5.23 4.51 -1.26
C LEU A 103 -6.18 3.34 -1.51
N THR A 104 -6.23 2.86 -2.74
CA THR A 104 -6.90 1.61 -3.08
C THR A 104 -5.88 0.61 -3.59
N VAL A 105 -5.90 -0.60 -3.03
CA VAL A 105 -5.15 -1.74 -3.55
C VAL A 105 -6.15 -2.83 -3.88
N GLU A 106 -6.25 -3.22 -5.14
CA GLU A 106 -7.19 -4.24 -5.58
C GLU A 106 -6.57 -5.24 -6.54
N ASP A 107 -7.14 -6.43 -6.58
CA ASP A 107 -6.83 -7.48 -7.54
C ASP A 107 -8.10 -8.11 -8.09
N ASN A 108 -8.01 -8.71 -9.28
CA ASN A 108 -9.10 -9.47 -9.92
C ASN A 108 -8.93 -11.00 -9.80
N GLY A 109 -8.26 -11.43 -8.74
CA GLY A 109 -7.95 -12.84 -8.51
C GLY A 109 -9.12 -13.64 -7.95
N VAL A 110 -8.80 -14.70 -7.23
CA VAL A 110 -9.81 -15.59 -6.60
C VAL A 110 -10.52 -14.97 -5.39
N GLY A 111 -10.03 -13.82 -4.91
CA GLY A 111 -10.53 -13.14 -3.72
C GLY A 111 -9.97 -13.72 -2.42
N ILE A 112 -9.96 -12.89 -1.38
CA ILE A 112 -9.57 -13.31 -0.03
C ILE A 112 -10.70 -14.12 0.63
N PRO A 113 -10.40 -15.24 1.33
CA PRO A 113 -11.41 -16.06 2.00
C PRO A 113 -12.25 -15.26 3.01
N ARG A 114 -13.51 -15.66 3.21
CA ARG A 114 -14.45 -14.95 4.11
C ARG A 114 -14.07 -15.08 5.58
N GLU A 115 -13.34 -16.13 5.91
CA GLU A 115 -12.84 -16.42 7.24
C GLU A 115 -11.76 -15.40 7.65
N VAL A 116 -11.04 -14.83 6.68
CA VAL A 116 -10.03 -13.80 6.94
C VAL A 116 -10.71 -12.45 7.08
N ASP A 117 -10.64 -11.88 8.28
CA ASP A 117 -11.21 -10.57 8.59
C ASP A 117 -10.15 -9.55 9.04
N MET A 118 -10.43 -8.27 8.79
CA MET A 118 -9.60 -7.15 9.20
C MET A 118 -9.69 -6.89 10.71
N GLY A 119 -10.87 -7.09 11.31
CA GLY A 119 -11.13 -6.82 12.73
C GLY A 119 -10.50 -7.82 13.72
N GLY A 120 -9.93 -8.93 13.24
CA GLY A 120 -9.26 -9.96 14.05
C GLY A 120 -7.93 -10.46 13.47
N ALA A 121 -7.43 -9.80 12.42
CA ALA A 121 -6.18 -10.03 11.72
C ALA A 121 -5.60 -11.46 11.81
N ASN A 122 -6.26 -12.40 11.13
CA ASN A 122 -5.92 -13.83 11.11
C ASN A 122 -4.52 -14.17 10.56
N THR A 123 -3.78 -13.17 10.04
CA THR A 123 -2.40 -13.32 9.58
C THR A 123 -1.55 -12.14 10.03
N LEU A 124 -0.26 -12.37 10.28
CA LEU A 124 0.68 -11.34 10.71
C LEU A 124 0.75 -10.15 9.73
N GLY A 125 0.65 -10.42 8.42
CA GLY A 125 0.70 -9.40 7.38
C GLY A 125 -0.49 -8.44 7.45
N LEU A 126 -1.71 -8.97 7.53
CA LEU A 126 -2.90 -8.12 7.66
C LEU A 126 -2.98 -7.41 9.02
N TYR A 127 -2.44 -8.02 10.08
CA TYR A 127 -2.30 -7.38 11.38
C TYR A 127 -1.36 -6.17 11.31
N LEU A 128 -0.23 -6.32 10.60
CA LEU A 128 0.68 -5.21 10.36
C LEU A 128 -0.02 -4.11 9.56
N VAL A 129 -0.74 -4.46 8.50
CA VAL A 129 -1.49 -3.49 7.69
C VAL A 129 -2.49 -2.70 8.53
N SER A 130 -3.36 -3.37 9.31
CA SER A 130 -4.34 -2.68 10.15
C SER A 130 -3.65 -1.78 11.18
N THR A 131 -2.60 -2.27 11.84
CA THR A 131 -1.83 -1.52 12.83
C THR A 131 -1.19 -0.27 12.24
N LEU A 132 -0.57 -0.37 11.05
CA LEU A 132 0.04 0.76 10.37
C LEU A 132 -1.02 1.80 9.96
N VAL A 133 -2.15 1.35 9.41
CA VAL A 133 -3.23 2.23 8.98
C VAL A 133 -3.83 2.98 10.17
N GLU A 134 -4.22 2.27 11.23
CA GLU A 134 -4.93 2.84 12.37
C GLU A 134 -4.02 3.73 13.23
N HIS A 135 -2.81 3.26 13.52
CA HIS A 135 -1.96 3.92 14.52
C HIS A 135 -0.90 4.85 13.92
N GLN A 136 -0.35 4.54 12.75
CA GLN A 136 0.68 5.40 12.13
C GLN A 136 0.06 6.36 11.11
N LEU A 137 -0.84 5.88 10.26
CA LEU A 137 -1.46 6.70 9.22
C LEU A 137 -2.74 7.43 9.69
N ARG A 138 -3.19 7.14 10.92
CA ARG A 138 -4.43 7.69 11.53
C ARG A 138 -5.62 7.59 10.58
N GLY A 139 -5.67 6.48 9.86
CA GLY A 139 -6.61 6.22 8.80
C GLY A 139 -7.64 5.18 9.20
N TYR A 140 -8.44 4.78 8.21
CA TYR A 140 -9.29 3.61 8.29
C TYR A 140 -9.06 2.73 7.06
N ILE A 141 -9.33 1.44 7.20
CA ILE A 141 -9.24 0.46 6.13
C ILE A 141 -10.57 -0.29 6.03
N ASP A 142 -11.02 -0.51 4.80
CA ASP A 142 -12.20 -1.30 4.45
C ASP A 142 -11.80 -2.39 3.44
N LEU A 143 -12.42 -3.56 3.55
CA LEU A 143 -12.14 -4.73 2.72
C LEU A 143 -13.40 -5.17 1.97
N LYS A 144 -13.32 -5.10 0.64
CA LYS A 144 -14.36 -5.56 -0.29
C LYS A 144 -13.90 -6.79 -1.05
N ARG A 145 -14.84 -7.71 -1.30
CA ARG A 145 -14.58 -9.03 -1.90
C ARG A 145 -15.38 -9.25 -3.20
N GLU A 146 -15.57 -8.19 -3.96
CA GLU A 146 -16.34 -8.22 -5.21
C GLU A 146 -15.39 -8.22 -6.40
N GLY A 147 -15.46 -9.26 -7.25
CA GLY A 147 -14.60 -9.37 -8.43
C GLY A 147 -13.12 -9.66 -8.14
N GLY A 148 -12.78 -10.03 -6.90
CA GLY A 148 -11.43 -10.25 -6.41
C GLY A 148 -11.30 -9.73 -4.99
N THR A 149 -10.17 -9.09 -4.66
CA THR A 149 -9.95 -8.45 -3.35
C THR A 149 -9.70 -6.97 -3.53
N LYS A 150 -10.34 -6.12 -2.72
CA LYS A 150 -10.12 -4.67 -2.73
C LYS A 150 -9.98 -4.13 -1.31
N PHE A 151 -8.84 -3.54 -1.03
CA PHE A 151 -8.60 -2.75 0.17
C PHE A 151 -8.77 -1.28 -0.17
N PHE A 152 -9.66 -0.61 0.54
CA PHE A 152 -9.84 0.83 0.47
C PHE A 152 -9.33 1.45 1.78
N ILE A 153 -8.41 2.40 1.68
CA ILE A 153 -7.75 3.03 2.82
C ILE A 153 -7.87 4.54 2.68
N ARG A 154 -8.43 5.20 3.70
CA ARG A 154 -8.31 6.65 3.81
C ARG A 154 -7.31 6.98 4.90
N LEU A 155 -6.32 7.80 4.57
CA LEU A 155 -5.22 8.15 5.46
C LEU A 155 -4.97 9.65 5.51
N LYS A 156 -4.29 10.10 6.56
CA LYS A 156 -3.90 11.51 6.74
C LYS A 156 -2.42 11.72 6.44
N GLU A 157 -2.07 12.85 5.84
CA GLU A 157 -0.67 13.29 5.80
C GLU A 157 -0.22 13.70 7.21
N LEU A 158 0.70 12.96 7.79
CA LEU A 158 1.33 13.37 9.04
C LEU A 158 2.29 14.53 8.76
N LYS A 159 2.03 15.68 9.38
CA LYS A 159 2.97 16.78 9.40
C LYS A 159 4.16 16.39 10.27
N TYR A 160 5.37 16.46 9.72
CA TYR A 160 6.61 16.29 10.48
C TYR A 160 6.64 17.26 11.65
N LYS A 161 6.43 16.74 12.87
CA LYS A 161 6.76 17.49 14.08
C LYS A 161 8.25 17.29 14.30
N GLY A 162 9.05 18.26 13.88
CA GLY A 162 10.47 18.28 14.22
C GLY A 162 10.62 17.96 15.71
N ARG A 163 11.48 16.99 16.02
CA ARG A 163 11.84 16.69 17.40
C ARG A 163 12.41 17.98 18.00
N ILE A 164 11.66 18.57 18.93
CA ILE A 164 12.10 19.67 19.79
C ILE A 164 12.86 19.06 20.95
#